data_AF-A0A8J2WNM1-F1
#
_entry.id   AF-A0A8J2WNM1-F1
#
_cell.length_a   1.000
_cell.length_b   1.000
_cell.length_c   1.000
_cell.angle_alpha   90.00
_cell.angle_beta   90.00
_cell.angle_gamma   90.00
#
_symmetry.space_group_name_H-M   'P 1'
#
loop_
_entity.id
_entity.type
_entity.pdbx_description
1 polymer ?
#
loop_
_entity_poly.entity_id
_entity_poly.type
_entity_poly.pdbx_seq_one_letter_code
_entity_poly.pdbx_strand_id
1 'polypeptide(L)'
;MSAIYHPMGEIPMSIWDELIEKTKGKEHPILMFVEDELRDLSFHQEKNEALTLSYYASNLLDNLKRCRQLKNWQEFRTQQPSHKSLLKGAVLISLWFQNCFLEVDDLNHFIGLSEIEYSLESISQKVKQIFFEMENATFTNKEFIDPIKNGRKLLDIINIVLFDEMSFHVTLVDGYDENLLSIDEVLETREGCPTILCIIYYEIARIMGIKCHPVYFGDKLLLRWQEYYSEDANSGSLFYIDVCDRGSLKHSVFYPAIIHKKPAAAVDIFQQMMHEFNQSVNEIVRTIELDYPVAAFSLKRYQLDSVRLACAITPLQIPCINEYAELCIITGIDLNDAVQLLQSVGRRDDDSLIVRCKNELTKQQEEIDAAKIPCHRLPSIKYAVGLVMNYKYEDLDEDGGVIMRSGTCVITSWDDKFKESKEWTTGKGVDNLDQPFYHILLDDDDPGYFSARSLCEETLELHPTGVSIKHNELGNHFERFDGRKYVPNAEVRIHFPEDEAAALAIMDGI
;
A
#
# COMPACT_ATOMS: atom_id res chain seq x y z
N MET A 1 13.67 -4.58 23.91
CA MET A 1 13.21 -3.18 24.06
C MET A 1 12.04 -3.19 25.02
N SER A 2 12.11 -2.42 26.10
CA SER A 2 11.07 -2.38 27.12
C SER A 2 9.97 -1.42 26.68
N ALA A 3 8.69 -1.83 26.82
CA ALA A 3 7.47 -1.06 26.59
C ALA A 3 7.31 0.19 27.50
N ILE A 4 8.42 0.74 28.00
CA ILE A 4 8.44 1.93 28.86
C ILE A 4 8.48 3.22 28.03
N TYR A 5 8.66 3.14 26.70
CA TYR A 5 8.81 4.33 25.84
C TYR A 5 7.67 4.60 24.85
N HIS A 6 6.73 3.69 24.60
CA HIS A 6 5.76 3.86 23.49
C HIS A 6 4.36 3.31 23.80
N PRO A 7 3.61 3.95 24.72
CA PRO A 7 2.25 3.55 25.00
C PRO A 7 1.36 4.07 23.89
N MET A 8 0.69 3.16 23.19
CA MET A 8 -0.23 3.41 22.06
C MET A 8 0.40 4.07 20.82
N GLY A 9 0.71 3.23 19.83
CA GLY A 9 0.67 3.64 18.43
C GLY A 9 1.87 4.44 17.92
N GLU A 10 2.56 3.83 16.95
CA GLU A 10 3.62 4.38 16.11
C GLU A 10 4.90 4.88 16.78
N ILE A 11 6.02 4.42 16.22
CA ILE A 11 7.34 4.81 16.65
C ILE A 11 7.66 6.15 15.97
N PRO A 12 7.99 7.21 16.73
CA PRO A 12 8.25 8.51 16.13
C PRO A 12 9.36 8.41 15.06
N MET A 13 9.03 8.78 13.81
CA MET A 13 9.99 8.84 12.70
C MET A 13 11.27 9.59 13.07
N SER A 14 11.19 10.57 13.97
CA SER A 14 12.33 11.36 14.47
C SER A 14 13.42 10.54 15.18
N ILE A 15 13.07 9.46 15.90
CA ILE A 15 14.05 8.57 16.55
C ILE A 15 14.84 7.79 15.49
N TRP A 16 14.19 7.45 14.37
CA TRP A 16 14.81 6.74 13.27
C TRP A 16 15.56 7.65 12.32
N ASP A 17 15.05 8.84 12.06
CA ASP A 17 15.82 9.88 11.39
C ASP A 17 17.14 10.07 12.13
N GLU A 18 17.15 10.08 13.46
CA GLU A 18 18.41 10.18 14.22
C GLU A 18 19.34 8.95 14.03
N LEU A 19 18.80 7.73 13.95
CA LEU A 19 19.57 6.49 13.67
C LEU A 19 20.09 6.43 12.22
N ILE A 20 19.29 6.84 11.26
CA ILE A 20 19.60 6.92 9.82
C ILE A 20 20.56 8.08 9.55
N GLU A 21 20.39 9.22 10.24
CA GLU A 21 21.27 10.38 10.14
C GLU A 21 22.63 10.12 10.79
N LYS A 22 22.68 9.46 11.95
CA LYS A 22 23.94 9.03 12.57
C LYS A 22 24.71 7.99 11.74
N THR A 23 24.05 7.37 10.77
CA THR A 23 24.67 6.42 9.82
C THR A 23 24.95 7.03 8.43
N LYS A 24 24.65 8.33 8.21
CA LYS A 24 24.98 9.04 6.95
C LYS A 24 26.48 8.99 6.65
N GLY A 25 26.83 8.48 5.46
CA GLY A 25 28.19 8.54 4.90
C GLY A 25 28.90 7.18 4.75
N LYS A 26 28.26 6.07 5.11
CA LYS A 26 28.77 4.72 4.83
C LYS A 26 27.64 3.90 4.22
N GLU A 27 27.82 3.38 3.01
CA GLU A 27 27.10 2.17 2.59
C GLU A 27 27.47 1.10 3.61
N HIS A 28 26.57 0.78 4.55
CA HIS A 28 26.94 -0.08 5.68
C HIS A 28 26.02 -1.31 5.78
N PRO A 29 26.60 -2.52 5.89
CA PRO A 29 25.93 -3.77 6.28
C PRO A 29 25.01 -3.69 7.50
N ILE A 30 25.07 -2.62 8.29
CA ILE A 30 24.27 -2.41 9.51
C ILE A 30 22.79 -2.23 9.18
N LEU A 31 22.42 -1.52 8.10
CA LEU A 31 21.01 -1.33 7.76
C LEU A 31 20.39 -2.65 7.28
N MET A 32 21.11 -3.39 6.43
CA MET A 32 20.70 -4.73 5.99
C MET A 32 20.62 -5.70 7.18
N PHE A 33 21.61 -5.68 8.08
CA PHE A 33 21.60 -6.47 9.29
C PHE A 33 20.43 -6.12 10.21
N VAL A 34 20.10 -4.84 10.36
CA VAL A 34 18.93 -4.40 11.15
C VAL A 34 17.63 -4.84 10.49
N GLU A 35 17.51 -4.71 9.17
CA GLU A 35 16.34 -5.22 8.43
C GLU A 35 16.20 -6.74 8.55
N ASP A 36 17.30 -7.49 8.46
CA ASP A 36 17.33 -8.94 8.59
C ASP A 36 16.99 -9.38 10.02
N GLU A 37 17.53 -8.74 11.05
CA GLU A 37 17.20 -9.02 12.45
C GLU A 37 15.73 -8.66 12.78
N LEU A 38 15.23 -7.53 12.25
CA LEU A 38 13.82 -7.17 12.40
C LEU A 38 12.92 -8.16 11.66
N ARG A 39 13.33 -8.63 10.48
CA ARG A 39 12.63 -9.70 9.76
C ARG A 39 12.64 -10.97 10.60
N ASP A 40 13.78 -11.41 11.12
CA ASP A 40 13.81 -12.61 11.96
C ASP A 40 12.85 -12.46 13.16
N LEU A 41 12.85 -11.31 13.84
CA LEU A 41 11.95 -11.03 14.98
C LEU A 41 10.47 -10.96 14.61
N SER A 42 10.12 -10.38 13.47
CA SER A 42 8.75 -10.35 12.94
C SER A 42 8.24 -11.73 12.53
N PHE A 43 9.14 -12.70 12.32
CA PHE A 43 8.83 -14.01 11.76
C PHE A 43 9.05 -15.17 12.77
N HIS A 44 9.34 -14.87 14.04
CA HIS A 44 9.61 -15.93 15.03
C HIS A 44 8.45 -16.94 15.06
N GLN A 45 8.81 -18.21 14.77
CA GLN A 45 7.96 -19.32 14.31
C GLN A 45 6.86 -19.80 15.27
N GLU A 46 6.75 -19.24 16.46
CA GLU A 46 5.63 -19.52 17.35
C GLU A 46 4.68 -18.33 17.28
N LYS A 47 3.70 -18.42 16.35
CA LYS A 47 2.68 -17.37 16.02
C LYS A 47 1.93 -16.80 17.24
N ASN A 48 2.18 -17.34 18.44
CA ASN A 48 1.49 -17.04 19.68
C ASN A 48 2.39 -16.73 20.88
N GLU A 49 3.73 -16.74 20.80
CA GLU A 49 4.60 -16.57 22.00
C GLU A 49 5.31 -15.21 22.14
N ALA A 50 5.29 -14.36 21.09
CA ALA A 50 6.00 -13.06 21.09
C ALA A 50 5.26 -11.96 20.31
N LEU A 51 3.93 -11.88 20.46
CA LEU A 51 3.05 -11.00 19.68
C LEU A 51 3.48 -9.52 19.75
N THR A 52 3.74 -8.99 20.95
CA THR A 52 4.17 -7.59 21.12
C THR A 52 5.49 -7.31 20.42
N LEU A 53 6.49 -8.20 20.58
CA LEU A 53 7.79 -8.01 19.98
C LEU A 53 7.71 -8.06 18.45
N SER A 54 6.96 -9.04 17.92
CA SER A 54 6.71 -9.21 16.49
C SER A 54 6.02 -7.97 15.90
N TYR A 55 4.99 -7.45 16.58
CA TYR A 55 4.26 -6.26 16.13
C TYR A 55 5.14 -5.03 16.01
N TYR A 56 5.92 -4.71 17.05
CA TYR A 56 6.84 -3.57 16.97
C TYR A 56 7.99 -3.82 15.98
N ALA A 57 8.47 -5.05 15.83
CA ALA A 57 9.48 -5.38 14.82
C ALA A 57 8.95 -5.14 13.40
N SER A 58 7.70 -5.51 13.12
CA SER A 58 7.07 -5.29 11.81
C SER A 58 6.87 -3.80 11.53
N ASN A 59 6.29 -3.06 12.47
CA ASN A 59 6.13 -1.61 12.35
C ASN A 59 7.47 -0.88 12.14
N LEU A 60 8.55 -1.37 12.76
CA LEU A 60 9.90 -0.85 12.55
C LEU A 60 10.43 -1.15 11.16
N LEU A 61 10.27 -2.39 10.71
CA LEU A 61 10.72 -2.83 9.41
C LEU A 61 10.03 -2.03 8.29
N ASP A 62 8.73 -1.78 8.41
CA ASP A 62 7.94 -1.03 7.42
C ASP A 62 8.37 0.43 7.37
N ASN A 63 8.61 1.05 8.52
CA ASN A 63 9.17 2.40 8.58
C ASN A 63 10.57 2.48 7.91
N LEU A 64 11.46 1.52 8.18
CA LEU A 64 12.79 1.49 7.56
C LEU A 64 12.71 1.34 6.03
N LYS A 65 11.87 0.41 5.56
CA LYS A 65 11.60 0.21 4.13
C LYS A 65 11.12 1.52 3.51
N ARG A 66 10.15 2.20 4.13
CA ARG A 66 9.61 3.49 3.67
C ARG A 66 10.68 4.58 3.59
N CYS A 67 11.48 4.76 4.63
CA CYS A 67 12.60 5.72 4.63
C CYS A 67 13.59 5.43 3.49
N ARG A 68 13.92 4.15 3.26
CA ARG A 68 14.79 3.73 2.16
C ARG A 68 14.18 4.07 0.80
N GLN A 69 12.88 3.82 0.60
CA GLN A 69 12.23 4.15 -0.66
C GLN A 69 12.15 5.66 -0.91
N LEU A 70 11.85 6.46 0.11
CA LEU A 70 11.87 7.92 0.01
C LEU A 70 13.25 8.44 -0.44
N LYS A 71 14.33 7.86 0.10
CA LYS A 71 15.70 8.16 -0.32
C LYS A 71 15.95 7.75 -1.78
N ASN A 72 15.55 6.55 -2.18
CA ASN A 72 15.69 6.07 -3.56
C ASN A 72 14.97 6.99 -4.56
N TRP A 73 13.78 7.48 -4.19
CA TRP A 73 13.03 8.46 -4.98
C TRP A 73 13.73 9.82 -5.07
N GLN A 74 14.29 10.30 -3.97
CA GLN A 74 15.08 11.53 -3.95
C GLN A 74 16.31 11.42 -4.87
N GLU A 75 17.04 10.30 -4.79
CA GLU A 75 18.17 10.03 -5.66
C GLU A 75 17.74 9.95 -7.13
N PHE A 76 16.69 9.19 -7.46
CA PHE A 76 16.15 9.11 -8.81
C PHE A 76 15.75 10.48 -9.36
N ARG A 77 15.10 11.34 -8.56
CA ARG A 77 14.70 12.69 -8.96
C ARG A 77 15.88 13.62 -9.24
N THR A 78 16.95 13.52 -8.46
CA THR A 78 18.13 14.39 -8.59
C THR A 78 19.03 14.02 -9.76
N GLN A 79 18.84 12.84 -10.37
CA GLN A 79 19.52 12.45 -11.61
C GLN A 79 19.20 13.40 -12.77
N GLN A 80 20.14 13.56 -13.70
CA GLN A 80 19.89 14.29 -14.94
C GLN A 80 18.78 13.60 -15.76
N PRO A 81 17.95 14.35 -16.52
CA PRO A 81 16.84 13.79 -17.29
C PRO A 81 17.23 12.63 -18.23
N SER A 82 18.44 12.65 -18.79
CA SER A 82 18.95 11.59 -19.68
C SER A 82 19.27 10.27 -18.98
N HIS A 83 19.43 10.29 -17.65
CA HIS A 83 19.75 9.11 -16.85
C HIS A 83 18.53 8.54 -16.12
N LYS A 84 17.38 9.23 -16.16
CA LYS A 84 16.12 8.78 -15.56
C LYS A 84 15.46 7.72 -16.43
N SER A 85 15.70 6.46 -16.11
CA SER A 85 15.04 5.32 -16.75
C SER A 85 13.56 5.23 -16.33
N LEU A 86 12.67 5.00 -17.31
CA LEU A 86 11.26 4.69 -17.04
C LEU A 86 11.13 3.37 -16.29
N LEU A 87 11.88 2.35 -16.70
CA LEU A 87 11.91 1.07 -16.00
C LEU A 87 12.26 1.24 -14.52
N LYS A 88 13.35 1.95 -14.22
CA LYS A 88 13.79 2.16 -12.83
C LYS A 88 12.72 2.87 -12.00
N GLY A 89 12.05 3.88 -12.56
CA GLY A 89 10.97 4.56 -11.87
C GLY A 89 9.76 3.67 -11.62
N ALA A 90 9.36 2.84 -12.59
CA ALA A 90 8.28 1.86 -12.42
C ALA A 90 8.60 0.83 -11.33
N VAL A 91 9.84 0.33 -11.30
CA VAL A 91 10.30 -0.57 -10.22
C VAL A 91 10.21 0.11 -8.86
N LEU A 92 10.61 1.38 -8.74
CA LEU A 92 10.49 2.12 -7.47
C LEU A 92 9.04 2.30 -7.00
N ILE A 93 8.07 2.38 -7.92
CA ILE A 93 6.64 2.41 -7.59
C ILE A 93 6.19 1.04 -7.10
N SER A 94 6.56 -0.02 -7.82
CA SER A 94 6.18 -1.39 -7.47
C SER A 94 6.73 -1.77 -6.09
N LEU A 95 8.01 -1.45 -5.85
CA LEU A 95 8.63 -1.62 -4.54
C LEU A 95 7.95 -0.81 -3.45
N TRP A 96 7.34 0.34 -3.74
CA TRP A 96 6.59 1.09 -2.72
C TRP A 96 5.39 0.28 -2.25
N PHE A 97 4.56 -0.20 -3.19
CA PHE A 97 3.35 -0.96 -2.89
C PHE A 97 3.65 -2.32 -2.24
N GLN A 98 4.63 -3.07 -2.75
CA GLN A 98 5.09 -4.31 -2.10
C GLN A 98 5.50 -4.11 -0.64
N ASN A 99 6.11 -2.97 -0.30
CA ASN A 99 6.54 -2.70 1.08
C ASN A 99 5.41 -2.25 2.01
N CYS A 100 4.30 -1.74 1.46
CA CYS A 100 3.15 -1.28 2.23
C CYS A 100 2.11 -2.40 2.46
N PHE A 101 2.04 -3.40 1.58
CA PHE A 101 0.88 -4.31 1.50
C PHE A 101 1.18 -5.81 1.56
N LEU A 102 2.45 -6.25 1.52
CA LEU A 102 2.76 -7.68 1.61
C LEU A 102 2.58 -8.22 3.04
N GLU A 103 1.75 -9.26 3.16
CA GLU A 103 1.66 -10.06 4.37
C GLU A 103 3.03 -10.68 4.74
N VAL A 104 3.23 -10.87 6.04
CA VAL A 104 4.49 -11.36 6.62
C VAL A 104 4.97 -12.64 5.94
N ASP A 105 4.09 -13.52 5.46
CA ASP A 105 4.45 -14.81 4.89
C ASP A 105 5.00 -14.75 3.41
N ASP A 106 4.85 -13.62 2.68
CA ASP A 106 5.21 -13.50 1.23
C ASP A 106 6.50 -12.69 0.94
N LEU A 107 7.19 -12.18 1.96
CA LEU A 107 8.38 -11.32 1.79
C LEU A 107 9.64 -12.02 1.22
N ASN A 108 9.55 -13.31 0.86
CA ASN A 108 10.63 -14.05 0.20
C ASN A 108 10.71 -13.79 -1.32
N HIS A 109 9.77 -13.03 -1.90
CA HIS A 109 9.77 -12.71 -3.34
C HIS A 109 9.92 -11.20 -3.59
N PHE A 110 11.04 -10.64 -3.13
CA PHE A 110 11.36 -9.23 -3.43
C PHE A 110 11.88 -9.12 -4.86
N ILE A 111 10.98 -8.85 -5.82
CA ILE A 111 11.38 -8.78 -7.23
C ILE A 111 12.20 -7.51 -7.48
N GLY A 112 13.51 -7.71 -7.64
CA GLY A 112 14.46 -6.63 -7.91
C GLY A 112 14.46 -6.19 -9.38
N LEU A 113 15.06 -5.02 -9.65
CA LEU A 113 15.25 -4.50 -11.01
C LEU A 113 15.84 -5.56 -11.97
N SER A 114 16.79 -6.37 -11.51
CA SER A 114 17.45 -7.39 -12.33
C SER A 114 16.51 -8.53 -12.77
N GLU A 115 15.52 -8.88 -11.95
CA GLU A 115 14.54 -9.92 -12.29
C GLU A 115 13.53 -9.40 -13.32
N ILE A 116 13.09 -8.15 -13.16
CA ILE A 116 12.25 -7.46 -14.15
C ILE A 116 13.01 -7.31 -15.46
N GLU A 117 14.29 -6.90 -15.43
CA GLU A 117 15.15 -6.83 -16.61
C GLU A 117 15.30 -8.19 -17.30
N TYR A 118 15.46 -9.27 -16.52
CA TYR A 118 15.52 -10.62 -17.05
C TYR A 118 14.21 -11.04 -17.73
N SER A 119 13.06 -10.75 -17.11
CA SER A 119 11.74 -11.00 -17.69
C SER A 119 11.55 -10.25 -19.01
N LEU A 120 11.92 -8.97 -19.07
CA LEU A 120 11.84 -8.16 -20.29
C LEU A 120 12.81 -8.65 -21.38
N GLU A 121 14.01 -9.09 -21.02
CA GLU A 121 14.96 -9.69 -21.96
C GLU A 121 14.41 -11.01 -22.49
N SER A 122 13.82 -11.86 -21.65
CA SER A 122 13.17 -13.12 -22.06
C SER A 122 12.06 -12.88 -23.10
N ILE A 123 11.21 -11.88 -22.88
CA ILE A 123 10.18 -11.46 -23.85
C ILE A 123 10.84 -10.97 -25.15
N SER A 124 11.90 -10.16 -25.03
CA SER A 124 12.64 -9.63 -26.19
C SER A 124 13.33 -10.73 -26.99
N GLN A 125 13.81 -11.81 -26.34
CA GLN A 125 14.34 -12.99 -27.03
C GLN A 125 13.27 -13.72 -27.83
N LYS A 126 12.03 -13.79 -27.31
CA LYS A 126 10.89 -14.33 -28.05
C LYS A 126 10.57 -13.51 -29.30
N VAL A 127 10.62 -12.18 -29.20
CA VAL A 127 10.50 -11.28 -30.37
C VAL A 127 11.58 -11.57 -31.41
N LYS A 128 12.85 -11.71 -31.00
CA LYS A 128 13.97 -12.07 -31.89
C LYS A 128 13.75 -13.42 -32.56
N GLN A 129 13.29 -14.42 -31.80
CA GLN A 129 13.01 -15.75 -32.32
C GLN A 129 11.97 -15.71 -33.44
N ILE A 130 10.81 -15.11 -33.19
CA ILE A 130 9.72 -15.01 -34.18
C ILE A 130 10.17 -14.23 -35.42
N PHE A 131 10.94 -13.14 -35.22
CA PHE A 131 11.51 -12.39 -36.34
C PHE A 131 12.37 -13.28 -37.26
N PHE A 132 13.25 -14.09 -36.69
CA PHE A 132 14.13 -14.97 -37.47
C PHE A 132 13.41 -16.14 -38.13
N GLU A 133 12.36 -16.66 -37.51
CA GLU A 133 11.46 -17.68 -38.07
C GLU A 133 10.70 -17.12 -39.29
N MET A 134 10.16 -15.90 -39.20
CA MET A 134 9.48 -15.25 -40.32
C MET A 134 10.42 -14.94 -41.51
N GLU A 135 11.69 -14.65 -41.25
CA GLU A 135 12.69 -14.32 -42.28
C GLU A 135 13.31 -15.54 -43.01
N ASN A 136 12.93 -16.79 -42.71
CA ASN A 136 13.29 -18.04 -43.43
C ASN A 136 14.74 -18.18 -44.01
N ALA A 137 15.60 -18.91 -43.28
CA ALA A 137 16.50 -19.95 -43.82
C ALA A 137 17.48 -19.69 -45.01
N THR A 138 18.04 -18.50 -45.23
CA THR A 138 19.26 -18.39 -46.07
C THR A 138 20.36 -17.52 -45.44
N PHE A 139 21.55 -18.11 -45.34
CA PHE A 139 22.87 -17.54 -44.98
C PHE A 139 23.16 -17.17 -43.51
N THR A 140 23.85 -18.11 -42.86
CA THR A 140 24.95 -18.00 -41.88
C THR A 140 25.40 -16.59 -41.46
N ASN A 141 24.70 -15.99 -40.48
CA ASN A 141 25.15 -15.04 -39.44
C ASN A 141 23.96 -14.17 -38.98
N LYS A 142 22.94 -14.81 -38.39
CA LYS A 142 21.76 -14.13 -37.83
C LYS A 142 21.98 -13.81 -36.35
N GLU A 143 22.82 -12.82 -36.06
CA GLU A 143 22.87 -12.20 -34.71
C GLU A 143 22.42 -10.75 -34.73
N PHE A 144 22.40 -10.11 -35.89
CA PHE A 144 22.14 -8.68 -36.02
C PHE A 144 20.82 -8.42 -36.76
N ILE A 145 19.86 -7.80 -36.06
CA ILE A 145 18.64 -7.24 -36.65
C ILE A 145 18.89 -5.75 -36.85
N ASP A 146 18.77 -5.26 -38.08
CA ASP A 146 18.83 -3.82 -38.37
C ASP A 146 17.49 -3.15 -37.99
N PRO A 147 17.40 -2.40 -36.88
CA PRO A 147 16.14 -1.87 -36.39
C PRO A 147 15.60 -0.73 -37.26
N ILE A 148 16.48 -0.04 -38.01
CA ILE A 148 16.08 1.06 -38.90
C ILE A 148 15.32 0.49 -40.09
N LYS A 149 15.80 -0.61 -40.67
CA LYS A 149 15.13 -1.26 -41.81
C LYS A 149 13.90 -2.08 -41.41
N ASN A 150 13.94 -2.67 -40.21
CA ASN A 150 12.92 -3.62 -39.77
C ASN A 150 11.96 -3.07 -38.72
N GLY A 151 12.03 -1.78 -38.38
CA GLY A 151 11.29 -1.20 -37.25
C GLY A 151 9.78 -1.50 -37.28
N ARG A 152 9.12 -1.38 -38.44
CA ARG A 152 7.69 -1.71 -38.56
C ARG A 152 7.40 -3.19 -38.29
N LYS A 153 8.15 -4.10 -38.94
CA LYS A 153 8.02 -5.54 -38.72
C LYS A 153 8.28 -5.92 -37.26
N LEU A 154 9.27 -5.29 -36.64
CA LEU A 154 9.60 -5.52 -35.23
C LEU A 154 8.47 -5.06 -34.31
N LEU A 155 7.88 -3.89 -34.55
CA LEU A 155 6.71 -3.43 -33.79
C LEU A 155 5.50 -4.37 -33.97
N ASP A 156 5.27 -4.87 -35.20
CA ASP A 156 4.20 -5.85 -35.46
C ASP A 156 4.45 -7.15 -34.67
N ILE A 157 5.69 -7.64 -34.60
CA ILE A 157 6.04 -8.84 -33.82
C ILE A 157 5.94 -8.58 -32.31
N ILE A 158 6.36 -7.40 -31.83
CA ILE A 158 6.16 -7.02 -30.42
C ILE A 158 4.67 -7.06 -30.07
N ASN A 159 3.78 -6.58 -30.96
CA ASN A 159 2.34 -6.64 -30.76
C ASN A 159 1.83 -8.10 -30.68
N ILE A 160 2.30 -8.97 -31.58
CA ILE A 160 1.95 -10.41 -31.57
C ILE A 160 2.39 -11.04 -30.25
N VAL A 161 3.65 -10.82 -29.85
CA VAL A 161 4.19 -11.42 -28.63
C VAL A 161 3.42 -10.94 -27.40
N LEU A 162 3.25 -9.63 -27.22
CA LEU A 162 2.62 -9.09 -26.02
C LEU A 162 1.12 -9.37 -25.97
N PHE A 163 0.39 -9.05 -27.03
CA PHE A 163 -1.06 -9.02 -26.97
C PHE A 163 -1.71 -10.32 -27.44
N ASP A 164 -1.12 -11.03 -28.40
CA ASP A 164 -1.72 -12.25 -28.97
C ASP A 164 -1.22 -13.51 -28.28
N GLU A 165 0.10 -13.64 -28.06
CA GLU A 165 0.68 -14.84 -27.43
C GLU A 165 0.69 -14.77 -25.90
N MET A 166 1.03 -13.60 -25.34
CA MET A 166 1.11 -13.41 -23.89
C MET A 166 -0.16 -12.81 -23.28
N SER A 167 -1.13 -12.41 -24.10
CA SER A 167 -2.44 -11.91 -23.68
C SER A 167 -2.37 -10.72 -22.71
N PHE A 168 -1.34 -9.88 -22.83
CA PHE A 168 -1.32 -8.63 -22.08
C PHE A 168 -2.55 -7.78 -22.41
N HIS A 169 -3.14 -7.16 -21.41
CA HIS A 169 -4.26 -6.25 -21.60
C HIS A 169 -4.21 -5.10 -20.62
N VAL A 170 -4.85 -4.00 -21.04
CA VAL A 170 -4.97 -2.79 -20.23
C VAL A 170 -6.26 -2.87 -19.44
N THR A 171 -6.14 -2.73 -18.13
CA THR A 171 -7.27 -2.49 -17.24
C THR A 171 -7.24 -1.02 -16.84
N LEU A 172 -8.38 -0.34 -17.04
CA LEU A 172 -8.52 1.02 -16.56
C LEU A 172 -8.53 0.96 -15.03
N VAL A 173 -8.00 1.97 -14.37
CA VAL A 173 -8.00 2.02 -12.90
C VAL A 173 -9.42 2.36 -12.43
N ASP A 174 -10.33 1.39 -12.51
CA ASP A 174 -11.73 1.46 -12.06
C ASP A 174 -11.91 0.70 -10.74
N GLY A 175 -11.03 0.98 -9.79
CA GLY A 175 -10.96 0.24 -8.55
C GLY A 175 -9.74 0.65 -7.73
N TYR A 176 -9.70 0.16 -6.50
CA TYR A 176 -8.49 0.11 -5.70
C TYR A 176 -7.77 -1.21 -6.03
N ASP A 177 -6.81 -1.16 -6.95
CA ASP A 177 -5.91 -2.28 -7.23
C ASP A 177 -4.52 -1.75 -7.59
N GLU A 178 -3.63 -1.72 -6.59
CA GLU A 178 -2.24 -1.32 -6.74
C GLU A 178 -1.42 -2.30 -7.59
N ASN A 179 -1.86 -3.55 -7.77
CA ASN A 179 -1.15 -4.53 -8.59
C ASN A 179 -1.08 -4.06 -10.05
N LEU A 180 -2.08 -3.29 -10.51
CA LEU A 180 -2.09 -2.67 -11.84
C LEU A 180 -0.96 -1.63 -12.04
N LEU A 181 -0.36 -1.14 -10.95
CA LEU A 181 0.74 -0.16 -10.95
C LEU A 181 2.11 -0.82 -10.72
N SER A 182 2.14 -2.08 -10.30
CA SER A 182 3.35 -2.84 -10.00
C SER A 182 3.83 -3.60 -11.25
N ILE A 183 4.98 -3.23 -11.80
CA ILE A 183 5.46 -3.79 -13.08
C ILE A 183 5.74 -5.29 -13.00
N ASP A 184 6.19 -5.79 -11.86
CA ASP A 184 6.40 -7.21 -11.59
C ASP A 184 5.08 -7.98 -11.58
N GLU A 185 4.09 -7.53 -10.81
CA GLU A 185 2.71 -8.07 -10.84
C GLU A 185 2.15 -8.07 -12.26
N VAL A 186 2.23 -6.95 -12.99
CA VAL A 186 1.75 -6.86 -14.38
C VAL A 186 2.49 -7.84 -15.30
N LEU A 187 3.80 -8.08 -15.07
CA LEU A 187 4.57 -9.07 -15.82
C LEU A 187 4.17 -10.52 -15.45
N GLU A 188 3.54 -10.76 -14.31
CA GLU A 188 3.02 -12.07 -13.92
C GLU A 188 1.58 -12.27 -14.41
N THR A 189 0.68 -11.38 -13.99
CA THR A 189 -0.77 -11.42 -14.25
C THR A 189 -1.14 -11.12 -15.70
N ARG A 190 -0.25 -10.40 -16.43
CA ARG A 190 -0.51 -9.86 -17.79
C ARG A 190 -1.60 -8.79 -17.83
N GLU A 191 -1.96 -8.24 -16.67
CA GLU A 191 -2.99 -7.22 -16.51
C GLU A 191 -2.38 -6.00 -15.83
N GLY A 192 -2.60 -4.80 -16.38
CA GLY A 192 -2.01 -3.59 -15.79
C GLY A 192 -2.59 -2.29 -16.32
N CYS A 193 -2.23 -1.19 -15.66
CA CYS A 193 -2.68 0.13 -16.07
C CYS A 193 -2.01 0.57 -17.40
N PRO A 194 -2.61 1.52 -18.15
CA PRO A 194 -2.07 1.98 -19.43
C PRO A 194 -0.60 2.42 -19.38
N THR A 195 -0.19 3.05 -18.26
CA THR A 195 1.16 3.58 -18.09
C THR A 195 2.19 2.48 -17.93
N ILE A 196 1.96 1.49 -17.08
CA ILE A 196 2.90 0.38 -16.88
C ILE A 196 3.03 -0.45 -18.15
N LEU A 197 1.92 -0.74 -18.85
CA LEU A 197 1.99 -1.46 -20.11
C LEU A 197 2.70 -0.66 -21.21
N CYS A 198 2.54 0.66 -21.24
CA CYS A 198 3.37 1.55 -22.08
C CYS A 198 4.86 1.42 -21.76
N ILE A 199 5.25 1.34 -20.47
CA ILE A 199 6.65 1.19 -20.05
C ILE A 199 7.20 -0.16 -20.48
N ILE A 200 6.45 -1.26 -20.28
CA ILE A 200 6.84 -2.60 -20.75
C ILE A 200 7.08 -2.60 -22.26
N TYR A 201 6.12 -2.07 -23.04
CA TYR A 201 6.26 -1.96 -24.49
C TYR A 201 7.48 -1.13 -24.88
N TYR A 202 7.65 0.04 -24.24
CA TYR A 202 8.76 0.94 -24.47
C TYR A 202 10.12 0.27 -24.24
N GLU A 203 10.25 -0.49 -23.15
CA GLU A 203 11.50 -1.18 -22.82
C GLU A 203 11.81 -2.31 -23.80
N ILE A 204 10.82 -3.10 -24.21
CA ILE A 204 11.00 -4.14 -25.23
C ILE A 204 11.40 -3.52 -26.57
N ALA A 205 10.71 -2.46 -27.00
CA ALA A 205 11.06 -1.73 -28.22
C ALA A 205 12.50 -1.19 -28.15
N ARG A 206 12.91 -0.65 -26.99
CA ARG A 206 14.27 -0.15 -26.75
C ARG A 206 15.32 -1.27 -26.83
N ILE A 207 15.07 -2.44 -26.22
CA ILE A 207 15.95 -3.63 -26.30
C ILE A 207 16.11 -4.07 -27.76
N MET A 208 15.03 -3.99 -28.55
CA MET A 208 15.04 -4.27 -29.99
C MET A 208 15.66 -3.15 -30.85
N GLY A 209 16.20 -2.10 -30.24
CA GLY A 209 16.86 -0.98 -30.91
C GLY A 209 15.89 0.04 -31.54
N ILE A 210 14.60 -0.04 -31.24
CA ILE A 210 13.59 0.92 -31.70
C ILE A 210 13.54 2.09 -30.71
N LYS A 211 13.77 3.30 -31.22
CA LYS A 211 13.71 4.52 -30.42
C LYS A 211 12.29 5.10 -30.39
N CYS A 212 11.62 4.92 -29.26
CA CYS A 212 10.32 5.52 -28.97
C CYS A 212 10.45 6.72 -28.03
N HIS A 213 9.46 7.62 -28.07
CA HIS A 213 9.35 8.75 -27.14
C HIS A 213 7.94 8.80 -26.55
N PRO A 214 7.77 8.75 -25.21
CA PRO A 214 6.47 8.87 -24.58
C PRO A 214 5.89 10.29 -24.78
N VAL A 215 4.63 10.40 -25.18
CA VAL A 215 3.94 11.69 -25.42
C VAL A 215 2.47 11.56 -25.02
N TYR A 216 1.97 12.55 -24.28
CA TYR A 216 0.55 12.62 -23.89
C TYR A 216 -0.36 13.21 -24.98
N PHE A 217 -1.48 12.54 -25.25
CA PHE A 217 -2.64 13.05 -26.00
C PHE A 217 -3.86 13.07 -25.07
N GLY A 218 -4.17 14.24 -24.51
CA GLY A 218 -5.09 14.29 -23.36
C GLY A 218 -4.46 13.62 -22.14
N ASP A 219 -5.20 12.72 -21.51
CA ASP A 219 -4.80 11.78 -20.47
C ASP A 219 -4.03 10.57 -21.02
N LYS A 220 -4.23 10.24 -22.30
CA LYS A 220 -3.64 9.05 -22.91
C LYS A 220 -2.13 9.18 -23.15
N LEU A 221 -1.34 8.27 -22.59
CA LEU A 221 0.08 8.11 -22.89
C LEU A 221 0.28 7.28 -24.17
N LEU A 222 1.01 7.82 -25.15
CA LEU A 222 1.34 7.15 -26.41
C LEU A 222 2.85 7.11 -26.62
N LEU A 223 3.34 6.13 -27.40
CA LEU A 223 4.75 6.08 -27.80
C LEU A 223 4.92 6.59 -29.24
N ARG A 224 5.60 7.72 -29.39
CA ARG A 224 5.94 8.30 -30.69
C ARG A 224 7.16 7.62 -31.28
N TRP A 225 7.03 7.10 -32.48
CA TRP A 225 8.11 6.46 -33.26
C TRP A 225 8.25 7.14 -34.62
N GLN A 226 9.49 7.26 -35.08
CA GLN A 226 9.81 7.81 -36.39
C GLN A 226 10.46 6.71 -37.24
N GLU A 227 9.82 6.35 -38.35
CA GLU A 227 10.24 5.26 -39.23
C GLU A 227 11.51 5.63 -40.02
N TYR A 228 11.62 6.90 -40.45
CA TYR A 228 12.79 7.40 -41.18
C TYR A 228 13.28 8.74 -40.61
N TYR A 229 14.58 8.86 -40.33
CA TYR A 229 15.20 10.15 -40.00
C TYR A 229 15.35 10.98 -41.27
N SER A 230 14.35 11.81 -41.55
CA SER A 230 14.39 12.85 -42.58
C SER A 230 14.54 14.22 -41.91
N GLU A 231 15.42 15.08 -42.43
CA GLU A 231 15.59 16.47 -41.95
C GLU A 231 14.31 17.32 -42.11
N ASP A 232 13.39 16.89 -42.98
CA ASP A 232 12.06 17.48 -43.08
C ASP A 232 11.11 16.89 -42.04
N ALA A 233 10.79 17.68 -41.01
CA ALA A 233 9.79 17.39 -39.96
C ALA A 233 8.35 17.20 -40.48
N ASN A 234 8.11 17.44 -41.78
CA ASN A 234 6.85 17.18 -42.49
C ASN A 234 6.84 15.82 -43.21
N SER A 235 7.88 15.01 -43.08
CA SER A 235 7.92 13.67 -43.68
C SER A 235 6.86 12.78 -43.01
N GLY A 236 5.96 12.19 -43.80
CA GLY A 236 4.88 11.28 -43.36
C GLY A 236 5.38 9.92 -42.82
N SER A 237 6.41 9.95 -41.98
CA SER A 237 7.09 8.80 -41.37
C SER A 237 6.94 8.77 -39.85
N LEU A 238 6.09 9.63 -39.28
CA LEU A 238 5.85 9.73 -37.85
C LEU A 238 4.59 8.95 -37.46
N PHE A 239 4.75 8.07 -36.48
CA PHE A 239 3.68 7.19 -35.99
C PHE A 239 3.58 7.24 -34.46
N TYR A 240 2.43 6.83 -33.97
CA TYR A 240 2.11 6.70 -32.56
C TYR A 240 1.64 5.27 -32.29
N ILE A 241 2.22 4.65 -31.27
CA ILE A 241 1.86 3.32 -30.78
C ILE A 241 0.92 3.50 -29.61
N ASP A 242 -0.22 2.80 -29.67
CA ASP A 242 -1.31 2.87 -28.72
C ASP A 242 -1.48 1.53 -28.00
N VAL A 243 -0.96 1.40 -26.78
CA VAL A 243 -1.04 0.13 -26.02
C VAL A 243 -2.45 -0.22 -25.57
N CYS A 244 -3.33 0.78 -25.38
CA CYS A 244 -4.74 0.53 -25.07
C CYS A 244 -5.48 -0.07 -26.27
N ASP A 245 -4.97 0.15 -27.48
CA ASP A 245 -5.43 -0.47 -28.72
C ASP A 245 -4.43 -1.55 -29.19
N ARG A 246 -3.94 -2.37 -28.26
CA ARG A 246 -3.08 -3.55 -28.51
C ARG A 246 -1.81 -3.22 -29.33
N GLY A 247 -1.21 -2.07 -29.06
CA GLY A 247 0.00 -1.59 -29.73
C GLY A 247 -0.24 -1.09 -31.15
N SER A 248 -1.48 -0.73 -31.49
CA SER A 248 -1.80 -0.31 -32.86
C SER A 248 -0.98 0.91 -33.28
N LEU A 249 -0.51 0.86 -34.52
CA LEU A 249 0.37 1.89 -35.07
C LEU A 249 -0.44 2.90 -35.88
N LYS A 250 -0.64 4.10 -35.34
CA LYS A 250 -1.41 5.17 -35.97
C LYS A 250 -0.49 6.22 -36.60
N HIS A 251 -0.79 6.63 -37.83
CA HIS A 251 -0.06 7.72 -38.50
C HIS A 251 -0.32 9.07 -37.82
N SER A 252 0.66 9.98 -37.87
CA SER A 252 0.58 11.30 -37.21
C SER A 252 -0.60 12.17 -37.59
N VAL A 253 -1.20 11.94 -38.77
CA VAL A 253 -2.44 12.60 -39.24
C VAL A 253 -3.61 12.39 -38.29
N PHE A 254 -3.65 11.29 -37.53
CA PHE A 254 -4.69 11.05 -36.52
C PHE A 254 -4.47 11.84 -35.23
N TYR A 255 -3.27 12.37 -35.00
CA TYR A 255 -2.90 13.09 -33.78
C TYR A 255 -2.15 14.40 -34.07
N PRO A 256 -2.73 15.34 -34.87
CA PRO A 256 -2.03 16.55 -35.30
C PRO A 256 -1.58 17.44 -34.13
N ALA A 257 -2.32 17.41 -33.02
CA ALA A 257 -2.06 18.24 -31.84
C ALA A 257 -0.75 17.89 -31.10
N ILE A 258 -0.19 16.69 -31.30
CA ILE A 258 0.97 16.20 -30.53
C ILE A 258 2.21 15.92 -31.38
N ILE A 259 2.20 16.29 -32.67
CA ILE A 259 3.34 16.12 -33.59
C ILE A 259 4.60 16.78 -33.03
N HIS A 260 4.49 18.05 -32.63
CA HIS A 260 5.61 18.85 -32.11
C HIS A 260 5.70 18.86 -30.59
N LYS A 261 4.87 18.07 -29.89
CA LYS A 261 4.91 17.99 -28.43
C LYS A 261 6.23 17.35 -28.00
N LYS A 262 6.85 17.89 -26.96
CA LYS A 262 8.08 17.32 -26.39
C LYS A 262 7.75 15.97 -25.74
N PRO A 263 8.71 15.01 -25.72
CA PRO A 263 8.55 13.80 -24.94
C PRO A 263 8.26 14.14 -23.48
N ALA A 264 7.36 13.39 -22.86
CA ALA A 264 7.07 13.51 -21.43
C ALA A 264 8.30 13.06 -20.63
N ALA A 265 8.63 13.77 -19.55
CA ALA A 265 9.69 13.33 -18.65
C ALA A 265 9.18 12.17 -17.79
N ALA A 266 10.08 11.29 -17.33
CA ALA A 266 9.73 10.15 -16.49
C ALA A 266 8.93 10.56 -15.23
N VAL A 267 9.35 11.63 -14.55
CA VAL A 267 8.66 12.13 -13.36
C VAL A 267 7.25 12.62 -13.68
N ASP A 268 7.04 13.27 -14.83
CA ASP A 268 5.71 13.74 -15.25
C ASP A 268 4.79 12.56 -15.55
N ILE A 269 5.33 11.47 -16.10
CA ILE A 269 4.59 10.24 -16.38
C ILE A 269 4.11 9.59 -15.08
N PHE A 270 5.00 9.44 -14.11
CA PHE A 270 4.65 8.87 -12.81
C PHE A 270 3.71 9.77 -12.01
N GLN A 271 3.88 11.09 -12.10
CA GLN A 271 2.98 12.05 -11.47
C GLN A 271 1.55 11.88 -12.00
N GLN A 272 1.39 11.80 -13.32
CA GLN A 272 0.07 11.63 -13.95
C GLN A 272 -0.55 10.27 -13.57
N MET A 273 0.24 9.19 -13.58
CA MET A 273 -0.21 7.86 -13.17
C MET A 273 -0.73 7.85 -11.73
N MET A 274 0.03 8.44 -10.80
CA MET A 274 -0.39 8.52 -9.40
C MET A 274 -1.61 9.43 -9.20
N HIS A 275 -1.73 10.50 -10.00
CA HIS A 275 -2.91 11.36 -9.98
C HIS A 275 -4.17 10.59 -10.41
N GLU A 276 -4.11 9.82 -11.49
CA GLU A 276 -5.22 9.00 -11.98
C GLU A 276 -5.63 7.94 -10.94
N PHE A 277 -4.65 7.25 -10.35
CA PHE A 277 -4.91 6.28 -9.29
C PHE A 277 -5.58 6.92 -8.07
N ASN A 278 -4.97 7.96 -7.49
CA ASN A 278 -5.52 8.63 -6.31
C ASN A 278 -6.90 9.26 -6.58
N GLN A 279 -7.17 9.71 -7.80
CA GLN A 279 -8.49 10.21 -8.18
C GLN A 279 -9.55 9.09 -8.17
N SER A 280 -9.21 7.91 -8.69
CA SER A 280 -10.10 6.75 -8.68
C SER A 280 -10.43 6.30 -7.24
N VAL A 281 -9.41 6.20 -6.39
CA VAL A 281 -9.59 5.88 -4.96
C VAL A 281 -10.48 6.90 -4.26
N ASN A 282 -10.26 8.19 -4.51
CA ASN A 282 -11.10 9.27 -3.95
C ASN A 282 -12.57 9.15 -4.37
N GLU A 283 -12.84 8.74 -5.60
CA GLU A 283 -14.22 8.56 -6.10
C GLU A 283 -14.92 7.40 -5.39
N ILE A 284 -14.22 6.29 -5.19
CA ILE A 284 -14.70 5.13 -4.42
C ILE A 284 -15.00 5.54 -2.97
N VAL A 285 -14.05 6.19 -2.30
CA VAL A 285 -14.22 6.68 -0.92
C VAL A 285 -15.46 7.55 -0.80
N ARG A 286 -15.62 8.55 -1.67
CA ARG A 286 -16.81 9.43 -1.68
C ARG A 286 -18.12 8.68 -1.89
N THR A 287 -18.08 7.60 -2.67
CA THR A 287 -19.27 6.80 -2.98
C THR A 287 -19.72 5.98 -1.78
N ILE A 288 -18.77 5.42 -1.01
CA ILE A 288 -19.09 4.55 0.11
C ILE A 288 -19.14 5.28 1.46
N GLU A 289 -18.65 6.53 1.56
CA GLU A 289 -18.48 7.25 2.83
C GLU A 289 -19.77 7.40 3.64
N LEU A 290 -20.92 7.59 2.98
CA LEU A 290 -22.21 7.74 3.65
C LEU A 290 -22.78 6.41 4.14
N ASP A 291 -22.66 5.36 3.34
CA ASP A 291 -23.30 4.07 3.61
C ASP A 291 -22.41 3.12 4.43
N TYR A 292 -21.09 3.27 4.29
CA TYR A 292 -20.04 2.42 4.87
C TYR A 292 -18.86 3.25 5.42
N PRO A 293 -19.08 4.09 6.44
CA PRO A 293 -18.08 5.04 6.93
C PRO A 293 -16.78 4.38 7.42
N VAL A 294 -16.83 3.16 7.96
CA VAL A 294 -15.62 2.46 8.44
C VAL A 294 -14.82 1.85 7.29
N ALA A 295 -15.48 1.32 6.26
CA ALA A 295 -14.80 0.89 5.04
C ALA A 295 -14.14 2.09 4.35
N ALA A 296 -14.85 3.23 4.30
CA ALA A 296 -14.29 4.48 3.78
C ALA A 296 -13.07 4.96 4.59
N PHE A 297 -13.12 4.87 5.93
CA PHE A 297 -12.00 5.21 6.78
C PHE A 297 -10.79 4.29 6.56
N SER A 298 -11.03 2.99 6.38
CA SER A 298 -9.98 2.02 6.05
C SER A 298 -9.33 2.37 4.71
N LEU A 299 -10.12 2.61 3.66
CA LEU A 299 -9.60 3.11 2.37
C LEU A 299 -8.82 4.41 2.48
N LYS A 300 -9.19 5.34 3.37
CA LYS A 300 -8.40 6.56 3.62
C LYS A 300 -7.04 6.28 4.25
N ARG A 301 -6.92 5.25 5.11
CA ARG A 301 -5.62 4.78 5.62
C ARG A 301 -4.78 4.23 4.47
N TYR A 302 -5.36 3.38 3.61
CA TYR A 302 -4.70 2.85 2.42
C TYR A 302 -4.25 3.95 1.43
N GLN A 303 -5.08 4.98 1.25
CA GLN A 303 -4.78 6.13 0.39
C GLN A 303 -3.61 6.98 0.90
N LEU A 304 -3.30 6.93 2.21
CA LEU A 304 -2.23 7.71 2.81
C LEU A 304 -0.89 7.37 2.15
N ASP A 305 -0.60 6.09 1.94
CA ASP A 305 0.65 5.62 1.33
C ASP A 305 0.76 6.02 -0.16
N SER A 306 -0.33 5.91 -0.92
CA SER A 306 -0.33 6.26 -2.34
C SER A 306 -0.20 7.77 -2.57
N VAL A 307 -0.83 8.60 -1.72
CA VAL A 307 -0.66 10.06 -1.76
C VAL A 307 0.72 10.46 -1.23
N ARG A 308 1.28 9.72 -0.27
CA ARG A 308 2.65 9.95 0.21
C ARG A 308 3.70 9.65 -0.85
N LEU A 309 3.52 8.58 -1.63
CA LEU A 309 4.33 8.28 -2.81
C LEU A 309 4.23 9.40 -3.85
N ALA A 310 3.01 9.88 -4.13
CA ALA A 310 2.81 11.01 -5.04
C ALA A 310 3.57 12.26 -4.55
N CYS A 311 3.56 12.56 -3.26
CA CYS A 311 4.38 13.62 -2.68
C CYS A 311 5.89 13.37 -2.87
N ALA A 312 6.36 12.13 -2.79
CA ALA A 312 7.77 11.80 -3.04
C ALA A 312 8.18 12.00 -4.51
N ILE A 313 7.30 11.66 -5.45
CA ILE A 313 7.50 11.86 -6.89
C ILE A 313 7.49 13.37 -7.20
N THR A 314 6.57 14.14 -6.62
CA THR A 314 6.39 15.59 -6.84
C THR A 314 6.29 16.43 -5.53
N PRO A 315 7.40 16.61 -4.79
CA PRO A 315 7.44 17.22 -3.45
C PRO A 315 7.21 18.73 -3.41
N LEU A 316 6.92 19.37 -4.55
CA LEU A 316 6.57 20.79 -4.63
C LEU A 316 5.10 21.01 -5.04
N GLN A 317 4.33 19.93 -5.22
CA GLN A 317 2.94 20.02 -5.60
C GLN A 317 2.08 20.23 -4.36
N ILE A 318 1.84 21.50 -4.02
CA ILE A 318 1.03 21.92 -2.86
C ILE A 318 -0.32 21.17 -2.77
N PRO A 319 -1.09 20.97 -3.85
CA PRO A 319 -2.34 20.19 -3.76
C PRO A 319 -2.15 18.78 -3.21
N CYS A 320 -1.11 18.06 -3.65
CA CYS A 320 -0.81 16.69 -3.20
C CYS A 320 -0.42 16.66 -1.72
N ILE A 321 0.39 17.64 -1.27
CA ILE A 321 0.81 17.75 0.14
C ILE A 321 -0.37 18.11 1.04
N ASN A 322 -1.30 18.94 0.56
CA ASN A 322 -2.51 19.27 1.31
C ASN A 322 -3.41 18.05 1.47
N GLU A 323 -3.58 17.27 0.39
CA GLU A 323 -4.35 16.02 0.43
C GLU A 323 -3.73 15.03 1.42
N TYR A 324 -2.40 14.86 1.38
CA TYR A 324 -1.69 14.03 2.35
C TYR A 324 -1.92 14.50 3.79
N ALA A 325 -1.75 15.79 4.06
CA ALA A 325 -1.93 16.34 5.40
C ALA A 325 -3.38 16.19 5.91
N GLU A 326 -4.38 16.36 5.05
CA GLU A 326 -5.77 16.12 5.41
C GLU A 326 -6.03 14.64 5.74
N LEU A 327 -5.47 13.71 4.97
CA LEU A 327 -5.55 12.28 5.27
C LEU A 327 -4.87 11.94 6.60
N CYS A 328 -3.69 12.49 6.87
CA CYS A 328 -3.00 12.35 8.16
C CYS A 328 -3.86 12.88 9.32
N ILE A 329 -4.51 14.05 9.18
CA ILE A 329 -5.39 14.60 10.22
C ILE A 329 -6.63 13.73 10.44
N ILE A 330 -7.21 13.18 9.37
CA ILE A 330 -8.39 12.33 9.46
C ILE A 330 -8.06 11.01 10.15
N THR A 331 -6.95 10.39 9.76
CA THR A 331 -6.54 9.05 10.21
C THR A 331 -5.75 9.06 11.52
N GLY A 332 -5.12 10.19 11.87
CA GLY A 332 -4.19 10.29 13.00
C GLY A 332 -2.77 9.77 12.69
N ILE A 333 -2.49 9.35 11.46
CA ILE A 333 -1.24 8.67 11.08
C ILE A 333 -0.24 9.68 10.49
N ASP A 334 1.06 9.51 10.77
CA ASP A 334 2.16 10.29 10.18
C ASP A 334 2.06 11.84 10.29
N LEU A 335 1.36 12.35 11.30
CA LEU A 335 1.13 13.79 11.48
C LEU A 335 2.42 14.63 11.50
N ASN A 336 3.51 14.09 12.04
CA ASN A 336 4.83 14.75 12.04
C ASN A 336 5.42 14.87 10.63
N ASP A 337 5.31 13.83 9.80
CA ASP A 337 5.78 13.87 8.41
C ASP A 337 4.96 14.87 7.58
N ALA A 338 3.64 14.91 7.78
CA ALA A 338 2.77 15.91 7.16
C ALA A 338 3.20 17.34 7.51
N VAL A 339 3.51 17.62 8.79
CA VAL A 339 4.03 18.94 9.22
C VAL A 339 5.35 19.27 8.51
N GLN A 340 6.29 18.32 8.45
CA GLN A 340 7.58 18.53 7.78
C GLN A 340 7.39 18.82 6.28
N LEU A 341 6.53 18.08 5.58
CA LEU A 341 6.21 18.31 4.17
C LEU A 341 5.58 19.68 3.94
N LEU A 342 4.61 20.07 4.77
CA LEU A 342 3.97 21.41 4.69
C LEU A 342 5.00 22.53 4.89
N GLN A 343 5.92 22.38 5.86
CA GLN A 343 7.00 23.33 6.09
C GLN A 343 8.00 23.36 4.93
N SER A 344 8.28 22.22 4.28
CA SER A 344 9.22 22.12 3.15
C SER A 344 8.82 22.98 1.94
N VAL A 345 7.51 23.23 1.76
CA VAL A 345 6.98 24.13 0.73
C VAL A 345 6.82 25.58 1.20
N GLY A 346 7.41 25.93 2.35
CA GLY A 346 7.46 27.30 2.87
C GLY A 346 6.23 27.73 3.68
N ARG A 347 5.36 26.78 4.10
CA ARG A 347 4.28 27.12 5.03
C ARG A 347 4.85 27.44 6.41
N ARG A 348 4.28 28.46 7.03
CA ARG A 348 4.65 28.91 8.37
C ARG A 348 3.91 28.09 9.43
N ASP A 349 4.42 28.11 10.66
CA ASP A 349 3.81 27.39 11.78
C ASP A 349 2.37 27.80 12.12
N ASP A 350 1.91 28.97 11.66
CA ASP A 350 0.54 29.47 11.82
C ASP A 350 -0.42 29.03 10.70
N ASP A 351 0.05 28.22 9.74
CA ASP A 351 -0.78 27.65 8.69
C ASP A 351 -1.85 26.71 9.24
N SER A 352 -3.07 26.81 8.70
CA SER A 352 -4.23 26.05 9.20
C SER A 352 -4.03 24.54 9.20
N LEU A 353 -3.31 23.96 8.23
CA LEU A 353 -3.07 22.51 8.20
C LEU A 353 -2.03 22.11 9.24
N ILE A 354 -0.96 22.90 9.40
CA ILE A 354 0.08 22.65 10.40
C ILE A 354 -0.52 22.73 11.80
N VAL A 355 -1.34 23.76 12.08
CA VAL A 355 -2.02 23.92 13.38
C VAL A 355 -2.93 22.72 13.65
N ARG A 356 -3.70 22.26 12.66
CA ARG A 356 -4.57 21.08 12.81
C ARG A 356 -3.78 19.80 13.08
N CYS A 357 -2.66 19.57 12.38
CA CYS A 357 -1.78 18.43 12.64
C CYS A 357 -1.24 18.47 14.08
N LYS A 358 -0.75 19.64 14.53
CA LYS A 358 -0.22 19.81 15.89
C LYS A 358 -1.30 19.64 16.97
N ASN A 359 -2.52 20.07 16.71
CA ASN A 359 -3.64 19.85 17.62
C ASN A 359 -3.98 18.36 17.74
N GLU A 360 -4.01 17.61 16.63
CA GLU A 360 -4.25 16.17 16.68
C GLU A 360 -3.09 15.44 17.38
N LEU A 361 -1.83 15.82 17.14
CA LEU A 361 -0.68 15.32 17.91
C LEU A 361 -0.81 15.58 19.42
N THR A 362 -1.30 16.77 19.80
CA THR A 362 -1.52 17.11 21.21
C THR A 362 -2.62 16.22 21.81
N LYS A 363 -3.72 16.01 21.07
CA LYS A 363 -4.79 15.12 21.49
C LYS A 363 -4.33 13.66 21.65
N GLN A 364 -3.51 13.16 20.73
CA GLN A 364 -2.89 11.84 20.87
C GLN A 364 -2.01 11.76 22.12
N GLN A 365 -1.20 12.79 22.39
CA GLN A 365 -0.37 12.81 23.59
C GLN A 365 -1.21 12.81 24.89
N GLU A 366 -2.33 13.53 24.89
CA GLU A 366 -3.30 13.52 26.00
C GLU A 366 -3.93 12.13 26.19
N GLU A 367 -4.28 11.44 25.10
CA GLU A 367 -4.80 10.05 25.14
C GLU A 367 -3.76 9.07 25.67
N ILE A 368 -2.50 9.19 25.24
CA ILE A 368 -1.37 8.40 25.75
C ILE A 368 -1.16 8.64 27.24
N ASP A 369 -1.22 9.90 27.69
CA ASP A 369 -1.06 10.22 29.11
C ASP A 369 -2.25 9.74 29.95
N ALA A 370 -3.47 9.76 29.40
CA ALA A 370 -4.64 9.17 30.03
C ALA A 370 -4.52 7.64 30.14
N ALA A 371 -3.98 6.97 29.12
CA ALA A 371 -3.75 5.52 29.13
C ALA A 371 -2.74 5.06 30.20
N LYS A 372 -1.88 5.95 30.70
CA LYS A 372 -0.97 5.64 31.82
C LYS A 372 -1.68 5.60 33.17
N ILE A 373 -2.90 6.13 33.26
CA ILE A 373 -3.71 6.11 34.47
C ILE A 373 -4.41 4.75 34.56
N PRO A 374 -4.26 4.00 35.66
CA PRO A 374 -4.96 2.72 35.82
C PRO A 374 -6.49 2.89 35.80
N CYS A 375 -7.14 2.16 34.91
CA CYS A 375 -8.58 1.98 34.82
C CYS A 375 -9.00 0.81 35.72
N HIS A 376 -9.47 1.15 36.93
CA HIS A 376 -9.90 0.15 37.90
C HIS A 376 -11.23 -0.49 37.49
N ARG A 377 -11.28 -1.82 37.55
CA ARG A 377 -12.47 -2.59 37.17
C ARG A 377 -13.70 -2.25 38.01
N LEU A 378 -14.82 -1.95 37.35
CA LEU A 378 -16.10 -1.71 38.01
C LEU A 378 -16.87 -3.03 38.23
N PRO A 379 -17.72 -3.14 39.28
CA PRO A 379 -18.53 -4.33 39.51
C PRO A 379 -19.50 -4.68 38.38
N SER A 380 -19.85 -3.71 37.53
CA SER A 380 -20.74 -3.89 36.38
C SER A 380 -20.06 -4.56 35.19
N ILE A 381 -18.73 -4.60 35.14
CA ILE A 381 -18.00 -5.18 34.01
C ILE A 381 -17.95 -6.70 34.19
N LYS A 382 -18.57 -7.43 33.27
CA LYS A 382 -18.65 -8.89 33.29
C LYS A 382 -17.43 -9.59 32.72
N TYR A 383 -16.92 -9.14 31.58
CA TYR A 383 -15.81 -9.78 30.86
C TYR A 383 -14.50 -8.99 31.03
N ALA A 384 -13.37 -9.64 30.80
CA ALA A 384 -12.05 -9.07 31.03
C ALA A 384 -11.23 -8.99 29.75
N VAL A 385 -10.28 -8.06 29.72
CA VAL A 385 -9.33 -7.91 28.61
C VAL A 385 -8.53 -9.20 28.40
N GLY A 386 -8.34 -9.56 27.13
CA GLY A 386 -7.65 -10.76 26.68
C GLY A 386 -8.53 -12.00 26.55
N LEU A 387 -9.79 -11.97 27.01
CA LEU A 387 -10.71 -13.10 26.81
C LEU A 387 -11.09 -13.24 25.34
N VAL A 388 -11.10 -14.49 24.85
CA VAL A 388 -11.61 -14.87 23.53
C VAL A 388 -13.10 -15.12 23.64
N MET A 389 -13.88 -14.48 22.80
CA MET A 389 -15.34 -14.45 22.84
C MET A 389 -15.92 -14.91 21.50
N ASN A 390 -17.14 -15.44 21.55
CA ASN A 390 -18.03 -15.52 20.42
C ASN A 390 -18.95 -14.30 20.45
N TYR A 391 -19.06 -13.58 19.34
CA TYR A 391 -20.07 -12.54 19.17
C TYR A 391 -21.15 -13.00 18.21
N LYS A 392 -22.38 -12.53 18.42
CA LYS A 392 -23.53 -12.87 17.57
C LYS A 392 -23.87 -11.72 16.62
N TYR A 393 -24.17 -12.05 15.37
CA TYR A 393 -24.61 -11.07 14.37
C TYR A 393 -25.69 -11.64 13.45
N GLU A 394 -26.50 -10.74 12.89
CA GLU A 394 -27.49 -11.05 11.87
C GLU A 394 -26.83 -11.06 10.49
N ASP A 395 -27.11 -12.09 9.70
CA ASP A 395 -26.66 -12.25 8.32
C ASP A 395 -27.84 -12.67 7.43
N LEU A 396 -27.70 -12.53 6.11
CA LEU A 396 -28.73 -12.95 5.16
C LEU A 396 -28.37 -14.33 4.57
N ASP A 397 -29.35 -15.23 4.49
CA ASP A 397 -29.22 -16.47 3.73
C ASP A 397 -29.36 -16.24 2.21
N GLU A 398 -29.11 -17.29 1.42
CA GLU A 398 -29.18 -17.23 -0.06
C GLU A 398 -30.56 -16.83 -0.59
N ASP A 399 -31.61 -16.99 0.22
CA ASP A 399 -33.00 -16.66 -0.10
C ASP A 399 -33.44 -15.30 0.49
N GLY A 400 -32.54 -14.56 1.15
CA GLY A 400 -32.79 -13.26 1.78
C GLY A 400 -33.47 -13.33 3.15
N GLY A 401 -33.49 -14.50 3.80
CA GLY A 401 -33.91 -14.68 5.19
C GLY A 401 -32.83 -14.28 6.18
N VAL A 402 -33.22 -13.78 7.36
CA VAL A 402 -32.26 -13.40 8.42
C VAL A 402 -31.85 -14.64 9.21
N ILE A 403 -30.55 -14.93 9.22
CA ILE A 403 -29.92 -15.99 10.01
C ILE A 403 -29.00 -15.37 11.07
N MET A 404 -28.95 -15.96 12.25
CA MET A 404 -27.99 -15.57 13.29
C MET A 404 -26.71 -16.38 13.13
N ARG A 405 -25.60 -15.69 12.93
CA ARG A 405 -24.25 -16.29 12.92
C ARG A 405 -23.48 -15.88 14.16
N SER A 406 -22.36 -16.57 14.39
CA SER A 406 -21.42 -16.24 15.44
C SER A 406 -20.01 -16.16 14.86
N GLY A 407 -19.30 -15.10 15.19
CA GLY A 407 -17.89 -14.91 14.86
C GLY A 407 -17.01 -14.96 16.11
N THR A 408 -15.69 -15.00 15.91
CA THR A 408 -14.71 -15.05 17.02
C THR A 408 -14.00 -13.71 17.18
N CYS A 409 -13.83 -13.27 18.43
CA CYS A 409 -13.11 -12.03 18.73
C CYS A 409 -12.32 -12.11 20.04
N VAL A 410 -11.44 -11.13 20.28
CA VAL A 410 -10.76 -10.93 21.57
C VAL A 410 -11.06 -9.54 22.12
N ILE A 411 -11.29 -9.43 23.43
CA ILE A 411 -11.52 -8.15 24.11
C ILE A 411 -10.19 -7.43 24.35
N THR A 412 -10.04 -6.19 23.86
CA THR A 412 -8.83 -5.35 24.06
C THR A 412 -9.01 -4.29 25.14
N SER A 413 -10.22 -3.80 25.35
CA SER A 413 -10.58 -2.85 26.42
C SER A 413 -12.09 -2.84 26.64
N TRP A 414 -12.55 -2.10 27.64
CA TRP A 414 -13.97 -1.93 27.94
C TRP A 414 -14.28 -0.51 28.42
N ASP A 415 -15.51 -0.08 28.18
CA ASP A 415 -16.10 1.13 28.74
C ASP A 415 -17.34 0.77 29.57
N ASP A 416 -17.59 1.52 30.63
CA ASP A 416 -18.76 1.35 31.49
C ASP A 416 -20.08 1.75 30.81
N LYS A 417 -19.98 2.58 29.76
CA LYS A 417 -21.07 3.04 28.89
C LYS A 417 -20.55 3.29 27.48
N PHE A 418 -21.44 3.35 26.50
CA PHE A 418 -21.05 3.68 25.14
C PHE A 418 -20.36 5.05 25.05
N LYS A 419 -19.19 5.08 24.40
CA LYS A 419 -18.48 6.31 24.02
C LYS A 419 -18.23 6.30 22.52
N GLU A 420 -18.89 7.19 21.80
CA GLU A 420 -18.69 7.35 20.36
C GLU A 420 -17.30 7.91 20.05
N SER A 421 -16.64 7.37 19.02
CA SER A 421 -15.34 7.86 18.55
C SER A 421 -15.25 7.79 17.02
N LYS A 422 -14.22 8.45 16.45
CA LYS A 422 -13.92 8.37 15.00
C LYS A 422 -13.66 6.92 14.52
N GLU A 423 -13.15 6.06 15.39
CA GLU A 423 -12.81 4.66 15.09
C GLU A 423 -13.86 3.65 15.61
N TRP A 424 -14.78 4.10 16.47
CA TRP A 424 -15.71 3.25 17.23
C TRP A 424 -17.15 3.74 17.02
N THR A 425 -17.86 3.11 16.10
CA THR A 425 -19.29 3.34 15.85
C THR A 425 -20.10 2.14 16.33
N THR A 426 -21.30 2.36 16.89
CA THR A 426 -22.22 1.24 17.13
C THR A 426 -22.62 0.59 15.81
N GLY A 427 -22.78 -0.74 15.81
CA GLY A 427 -23.56 -1.40 14.77
C GLY A 427 -24.99 -0.85 14.74
N LYS A 428 -25.62 -0.83 13.55
CA LYS A 428 -27.05 -0.47 13.44
C LYS A 428 -27.85 -1.39 14.38
N GLY A 429 -28.67 -0.81 15.28
CA GLY A 429 -29.64 -1.56 16.09
C GLY A 429 -29.34 -1.70 17.59
N VAL A 430 -28.37 -0.98 18.16
CA VAL A 430 -28.17 -0.99 19.62
C VAL A 430 -29.14 -0.01 20.31
N ASP A 431 -30.23 -0.55 20.87
CA ASP A 431 -31.28 0.24 21.52
C ASP A 431 -30.89 0.70 22.95
N ASN A 432 -29.99 -0.02 23.63
CA ASN A 432 -29.54 0.31 24.98
C ASN A 432 -28.05 0.67 25.03
N LEU A 433 -27.77 1.96 25.20
CA LEU A 433 -26.40 2.51 25.36
C LEU A 433 -25.95 2.58 26.83
N ASP A 434 -26.86 2.33 27.79
CA ASP A 434 -26.58 2.36 29.24
C ASP A 434 -26.20 0.96 29.74
N GLN A 435 -25.16 0.40 29.13
CA GLN A 435 -24.56 -0.89 29.49
C GLN A 435 -23.06 -0.88 29.16
N PRO A 436 -22.26 -1.83 29.70
CA PRO A 436 -20.87 -1.97 29.31
C PRO A 436 -20.70 -2.26 27.82
N PHE A 437 -19.68 -1.65 27.23
CA PHE A 437 -19.23 -1.91 25.86
C PHE A 437 -17.81 -2.45 25.90
N TYR A 438 -17.52 -3.41 25.02
CA TYR A 438 -16.22 -4.04 24.90
C TYR A 438 -15.64 -3.72 23.54
N HIS A 439 -14.40 -3.26 23.54
CA HIS A 439 -13.61 -3.08 22.32
C HIS A 439 -12.98 -4.42 21.97
N ILE A 440 -13.05 -4.78 20.69
CA ILE A 440 -12.69 -6.11 20.22
C ILE A 440 -11.82 -6.07 18.97
N LEU A 441 -11.01 -7.11 18.79
CA LEU A 441 -10.41 -7.46 17.51
C LEU A 441 -11.10 -8.72 16.97
N LEU A 442 -11.49 -8.67 15.71
CA LEU A 442 -12.10 -9.79 14.98
C LEU A 442 -11.01 -10.64 14.33
N ASP A 443 -11.32 -11.90 14.04
CA ASP A 443 -10.44 -12.72 13.20
C ASP A 443 -10.47 -12.20 11.76
N ASP A 444 -9.32 -12.02 11.12
CA ASP A 444 -9.19 -11.51 9.74
C ASP A 444 -9.88 -12.46 8.73
N ASP A 445 -9.97 -13.76 9.06
CA ASP A 445 -10.68 -14.75 8.26
C ASP A 445 -12.21 -14.73 8.47
N ASP A 446 -12.74 -13.90 9.37
CA ASP A 446 -14.17 -13.83 9.67
C ASP A 446 -14.91 -13.01 8.59
N PRO A 447 -15.83 -13.62 7.82
CA PRO A 447 -16.62 -12.92 6.81
C PRO A 447 -17.70 -12.01 7.42
N GLY A 448 -17.77 -11.94 8.76
CA GLY A 448 -18.70 -11.13 9.52
C GLY A 448 -18.85 -9.72 8.95
N TYR A 449 -20.00 -9.48 8.33
CA TYR A 449 -20.47 -8.15 8.03
C TYR A 449 -20.37 -7.32 9.31
N PHE A 450 -19.93 -6.08 9.17
CA PHE A 450 -19.75 -5.07 10.20
C PHE A 450 -18.34 -5.01 10.80
N SER A 451 -17.70 -3.92 10.38
CA SER A 451 -16.63 -3.15 10.99
C SER A 451 -16.85 -2.72 12.46
N ALA A 452 -17.63 -3.48 13.23
CA ALA A 452 -17.96 -3.18 14.61
C ALA A 452 -16.74 -3.51 15.46
N ARG A 453 -15.95 -2.49 15.77
CA ARG A 453 -14.79 -2.62 16.67
C ARG A 453 -15.18 -2.52 18.15
N SER A 454 -16.45 -2.25 18.45
CA SER A 454 -17.02 -2.22 19.79
C SER A 454 -18.40 -2.89 19.83
N LEU A 455 -18.61 -3.75 20.83
CA LEU A 455 -19.83 -4.54 21.00
C LEU A 455 -20.43 -4.37 22.40
N CYS A 456 -21.75 -4.42 22.50
CA CYS A 456 -22.45 -4.45 23.79
C CYS A 456 -22.31 -5.82 24.46
N GLU A 457 -22.31 -5.83 25.79
CA GLU A 457 -22.12 -7.04 26.61
C GLU A 457 -23.04 -8.21 26.23
N GLU A 458 -24.29 -7.93 25.87
CA GLU A 458 -25.32 -8.93 25.57
C GLU A 458 -25.07 -9.72 24.28
N THR A 459 -24.24 -9.20 23.38
CA THR A 459 -23.89 -9.87 22.11
C THR A 459 -22.71 -10.83 22.27
N LEU A 460 -22.05 -10.82 23.43
CA LEU A 460 -20.82 -11.56 23.70
C LEU A 460 -21.05 -12.78 24.60
N GLU A 461 -20.49 -13.90 24.18
CA GLU A 461 -20.44 -15.15 24.94
C GLU A 461 -19.00 -15.64 25.01
N LEU A 462 -18.57 -16.15 26.18
CA LEU A 462 -17.19 -16.62 26.35
C LEU A 462 -16.94 -17.85 25.44
N HIS A 463 -15.84 -17.83 24.69
CA HIS A 463 -15.47 -18.95 23.83
C HIS A 463 -15.17 -20.19 24.69
N PRO A 464 -15.75 -21.38 24.39
CA PRO A 464 -15.72 -22.53 25.30
C PRO A 464 -14.30 -23.06 25.55
N THR A 465 -13.45 -23.06 24.53
CA THR A 465 -12.09 -23.63 24.60
C THR A 465 -10.98 -22.58 24.49
N GLY A 466 -11.33 -21.33 24.18
CA GLY A 466 -10.40 -20.39 23.52
C GLY A 466 -9.94 -20.86 22.14
N VAL A 467 -9.57 -19.90 21.29
CA VAL A 467 -8.92 -20.12 20.00
C VAL A 467 -8.07 -18.89 19.67
N SER A 468 -6.95 -19.11 18.99
CA SER A 468 -6.14 -18.01 18.47
C SER A 468 -6.81 -17.47 17.22
N ILE A 469 -7.02 -16.15 17.18
CA ILE A 469 -7.45 -15.43 15.97
C ILE A 469 -6.23 -14.93 15.19
N LYS A 470 -6.41 -14.60 13.91
CA LYS A 470 -5.45 -13.83 13.13
C LYS A 470 -5.90 -12.37 13.13
N HIS A 471 -5.05 -11.48 13.63
CA HIS A 471 -5.28 -10.04 13.52
C HIS A 471 -3.97 -9.28 13.71
N ASN A 472 -3.67 -8.35 12.80
CA ASN A 472 -2.37 -7.64 12.78
C ASN A 472 -2.12 -6.77 14.03
N GLU A 473 -3.17 -6.28 14.69
CA GLU A 473 -3.05 -5.44 15.89
C GLU A 473 -2.94 -6.21 17.22
N LEU A 474 -2.94 -7.55 17.22
CA LEU A 474 -2.87 -8.34 18.47
C LEU A 474 -1.66 -7.97 19.33
N GLY A 475 -0.50 -7.78 18.72
CA GLY A 475 0.73 -7.47 19.44
C GLY A 475 0.74 -6.08 20.09
N ASN A 476 -0.11 -5.16 19.63
CA ASN A 476 -0.31 -3.87 20.28
C ASN A 476 -0.90 -4.00 21.70
N HIS A 477 -1.63 -5.09 21.96
CA HIS A 477 -2.34 -5.31 23.22
C HIS A 477 -1.79 -6.49 24.03
N PHE A 478 -1.28 -7.53 23.36
CA PHE A 478 -1.00 -8.82 23.98
C PHE A 478 0.42 -9.29 23.71
N GLU A 479 1.02 -9.96 24.70
CA GLU A 479 2.36 -10.55 24.60
C GLU A 479 2.33 -11.93 23.95
N ARG A 480 1.30 -12.73 24.25
CA ARG A 480 1.17 -14.12 23.80
C ARG A 480 -0.26 -14.65 23.95
N PHE A 481 -0.59 -15.71 23.24
CA PHE A 481 -1.77 -16.54 23.48
C PHE A 481 -1.38 -17.74 24.36
N ASP A 482 -2.11 -17.98 25.45
CA ASP A 482 -1.79 -19.05 26.42
C ASP A 482 -2.50 -20.38 26.14
N GLY A 483 -3.20 -20.48 25.01
CA GLY A 483 -4.02 -21.63 24.64
C GLY A 483 -5.51 -21.43 24.94
N ARG A 484 -5.87 -20.48 25.83
CA ARG A 484 -7.28 -20.18 26.16
C ARG A 484 -7.63 -18.70 26.04
N LYS A 485 -6.70 -17.81 26.40
CA LYS A 485 -6.84 -16.37 26.33
C LYS A 485 -5.55 -15.70 25.86
N TYR A 486 -5.65 -14.43 25.52
CA TYR A 486 -4.47 -13.60 25.29
C TYR A 486 -3.97 -13.01 26.61
N VAL A 487 -2.65 -13.01 26.78
CA VAL A 487 -1.97 -12.44 27.94
C VAL A 487 -1.69 -10.96 27.63
N PRO A 488 -2.28 -10.01 28.39
CA PRO A 488 -2.07 -8.59 28.17
C PRO A 488 -0.59 -8.22 28.29
N ASN A 489 -0.13 -7.30 27.46
CA ASN A 489 1.24 -6.79 27.52
C ASN A 489 1.46 -5.89 28.74
N ALA A 490 2.70 -5.48 28.98
CA ALA A 490 3.05 -4.64 30.14
C ALA A 490 2.21 -3.35 30.25
N GLU A 491 1.87 -2.71 29.14
CA GLU A 491 1.09 -1.46 29.12
C GLU A 491 -0.38 -1.72 29.46
N VAL A 492 -0.98 -2.72 28.83
CA VAL A 492 -2.37 -3.11 29.10
C VAL A 492 -2.52 -3.61 30.54
N ARG A 493 -1.53 -4.32 31.11
CA ARG A 493 -1.53 -4.71 32.53
C ARG A 493 -1.47 -3.52 33.48
N ILE A 494 -0.76 -2.45 33.11
CA ILE A 494 -0.72 -1.22 33.92
C ILE A 494 -2.07 -0.49 33.83
N HIS A 495 -2.67 -0.47 32.64
CA HIS A 495 -3.95 0.21 32.43
C HIS A 495 -5.14 -0.56 33.03
N PHE A 496 -5.17 -1.89 32.97
CA PHE A 496 -6.24 -2.73 33.53
C PHE A 496 -5.69 -3.75 34.55
N PRO A 497 -5.31 -3.31 35.76
CA PRO A 497 -4.54 -4.14 36.69
C PRO A 497 -5.32 -5.33 37.29
N GLU A 498 -6.66 -5.26 37.36
CA GLU A 498 -7.49 -6.35 37.90
C GLU A 498 -7.95 -7.38 36.87
N ASP A 499 -7.82 -7.10 35.57
CA ASP A 499 -8.47 -7.89 34.52
C ASP A 499 -7.82 -9.27 34.32
N GLU A 500 -6.53 -9.41 34.60
CA GLU A 500 -5.88 -10.73 34.54
C GLU A 500 -6.48 -11.70 35.59
N ALA A 501 -6.67 -11.22 36.82
CA ALA A 501 -7.29 -12.01 37.88
C ALA A 501 -8.78 -12.29 37.58
N ALA A 502 -9.49 -11.30 37.05
CA ALA A 502 -10.89 -11.46 36.64
C ALA A 502 -11.04 -12.50 35.52
N ALA A 503 -10.18 -12.44 34.49
CA ALA A 503 -10.18 -13.39 33.38
C ALA A 503 -10.00 -14.83 33.88
N LEU A 504 -9.05 -15.07 34.79
CA LEU A 504 -8.84 -16.39 35.40
C LEU A 504 -10.07 -16.87 36.19
N ALA A 505 -10.66 -16.00 37.02
CA ALA A 505 -11.84 -16.35 37.81
C ALA A 505 -13.06 -16.69 36.93
N ILE A 506 -13.25 -15.99 35.81
CA ILE A 506 -14.32 -16.28 34.85
C ILE A 506 -14.09 -17.64 34.18
N MET A 507 -12.85 -17.96 33.80
CA MET A 507 -12.50 -19.21 33.13
C MET A 507 -12.57 -20.45 34.05
N ASP A 508 -12.32 -20.29 35.34
CA ASP A 508 -12.40 -21.35 36.36
C ASP A 508 -13.84 -21.63 36.82
N GLY A 509 -14.78 -20.72 36.53
CA GLY A 509 -16.20 -20.86 36.83
C GLY A 509 -17.00 -21.66 35.80
N ILE A 510 -16.35 -22.14 34.74
CA ILE A 510 -16.86 -23.04 33.69
C ILE A 510 -16.34 -24.45 33.98
#